data_AF-A0A952M3X2-F1
#
_entry.id   AF-A0A952M3X2-F1
#
_cell.length_a   1.000
_cell.length_b   1.000
_cell.length_c   1.000
_cell.angle_alpha   90.00
_cell.angle_beta   90.00
_cell.angle_gamma   90.00
#
_symmetry.space_group_name_H-M   'P 1'
#
loop_
_entity.id
_entity.type
_entity.pdbx_description
1 polymer ?
#
loop_
_entity_poly.entity_id
_entity_poly.type
_entity_poly.pdbx_seq_one_letter_code
_entity_poly.pdbx_strand_id
1 'polypeptide(L)'
;MLIPDHYQLFYRRFIRFACWMVFFALLSGILFQESTRKIPMGEFPPGIHWEAVYHLALLHGHAFLIGTLIPLAVLAMLQFGLLLGGKEISGKVLTWGGWLYLLGAFLSITLMLYKGYHYVLSIRFGELDFAVIHHGLFGGLEMGRHLVYGVSHVGMSVGLIILVVGVLRSLPKSSQVAT
;
A
#
# COMPACT_ATOMS: atom_id res chain seq x y z
N MET A 1 15.08 22.97 -16.14
CA MET A 1 16.00 22.21 -15.25
C MET A 1 16.03 20.77 -15.75
N LEU A 2 17.20 20.24 -16.09
CA LEU A 2 17.33 18.84 -16.50
C LEU A 2 17.18 17.95 -15.26
N ILE A 3 16.31 16.94 -15.32
CA ILE A 3 16.11 16.00 -14.21
C ILE A 3 17.25 14.98 -14.23
N PRO A 4 17.98 14.78 -13.12
CA PRO A 4 19.07 13.81 -13.06
C PRO A 4 18.61 12.38 -13.43
N ASP A 5 19.49 11.59 -14.05
CA ASP A 5 19.14 10.25 -14.55
C ASP A 5 18.61 9.31 -13.46
N HIS A 6 19.16 9.39 -12.24
CA HIS A 6 18.68 8.59 -11.11
C HIS A 6 17.27 8.98 -10.66
N TYR A 7 16.88 10.25 -10.82
CA TYR A 7 15.50 10.68 -10.61
C TYR A 7 14.60 10.11 -11.71
N GLN A 8 15.00 10.17 -12.98
CA GLN A 8 14.18 9.64 -14.07
C GLN A 8 13.88 8.15 -13.89
N LEU A 9 14.88 7.36 -13.47
CA LEU A 9 14.68 5.94 -13.17
C LEU A 9 13.70 5.72 -12.02
N PHE A 10 13.83 6.51 -10.95
CA PHE A 10 12.93 6.46 -9.81
C PHE A 10 11.48 6.82 -10.20
N TYR A 11 11.30 7.91 -10.96
CA TYR A 11 10.01 8.36 -11.48
C TYR A 11 9.35 7.29 -12.33
N ARG A 12 10.09 6.70 -13.29
CA ARG A 12 9.56 5.63 -14.14
C ARG A 12 9.09 4.43 -13.32
N ARG A 13 9.80 4.04 -12.26
CA ARG A 13 9.40 2.93 -11.38
C ARG A 13 8.13 3.26 -10.61
N PHE A 14 8.06 4.41 -9.96
CA PHE A 14 6.89 4.81 -9.16
C PHE A 14 5.66 5.06 -10.02
N ILE A 15 5.79 5.67 -11.20
CA ILE A 15 4.68 5.85 -12.15
C ILE A 15 4.18 4.49 -12.64
N ARG A 16 5.08 3.59 -13.08
CA ARG A 16 4.67 2.24 -13.53
C ARG A 16 3.95 1.48 -12.42
N PHE A 17 4.49 1.52 -11.19
CA PHE A 17 3.84 0.91 -10.05
C PHE A 17 2.46 1.51 -9.79
N ALA A 18 2.34 2.84 -9.76
CA ALA A 18 1.07 3.53 -9.57
C ALA A 18 0.04 3.18 -10.66
N CYS A 19 0.43 3.10 -11.92
CA CYS A 19 -0.44 2.68 -13.03
C CYS A 19 -0.95 1.25 -12.84
N TRP A 20 -0.05 0.30 -12.50
CA TRP A 20 -0.45 -1.07 -12.19
C TRP A 20 -1.39 -1.14 -10.99
N MET A 21 -1.13 -0.33 -9.98
CA MET A 21 -1.96 -0.28 -8.77
C MET A 21 -3.32 0.37 -8.99
N VAL A 22 -3.45 1.35 -9.89
CA VAL A 22 -4.76 1.88 -10.31
C VAL A 22 -5.58 0.76 -10.92
N PHE A 23 -4.99 0.03 -11.88
CA PHE A 23 -5.68 -1.09 -12.52
C PHE A 23 -6.08 -2.16 -11.49
N PHE A 24 -5.17 -2.54 -10.61
CA PHE A 24 -5.45 -3.49 -9.53
C PHE A 24 -6.53 -2.99 -8.56
N ALA A 25 -6.53 -1.71 -8.19
CA ALA A 25 -7.53 -1.11 -7.32
C ALA A 25 -8.92 -1.12 -7.98
N LEU A 26 -9.02 -0.81 -9.27
CA LEU A 26 -10.28 -0.88 -10.00
C LEU A 26 -10.79 -2.33 -10.08
N LEU A 27 -9.91 -3.28 -10.40
CA LEU A 27 -10.26 -4.70 -10.39
C LEU A 27 -10.69 -5.18 -9.00
N SER A 28 -9.99 -4.78 -7.94
CA SER A 28 -10.35 -5.19 -6.58
C SER A 28 -11.70 -4.61 -6.13
N GLY A 29 -12.08 -3.43 -6.63
CA GLY A 29 -13.41 -2.86 -6.45
C GLY A 29 -14.51 -3.71 -7.10
N ILE A 30 -14.28 -4.20 -8.33
CA ILE A 30 -15.19 -5.12 -9.02
C ILE A 30 -15.26 -6.45 -8.27
N LEU A 31 -14.10 -7.01 -7.87
CA LEU A 31 -14.05 -8.26 -7.10
C LEU A 31 -14.79 -8.15 -5.77
N PHE A 32 -14.68 -7.01 -5.08
CA PHE A 32 -15.45 -6.72 -3.87
C PHE A 32 -16.95 -6.76 -4.16
N GLN A 33 -17.43 -6.03 -5.18
CA GLN A 33 -18.85 -6.03 -5.55
C GLN A 33 -19.35 -7.44 -5.89
N GLU A 34 -18.61 -8.20 -6.70
CA GLU A 34 -19.00 -9.57 -7.07
C GLU A 34 -18.92 -10.55 -5.90
N SER A 35 -18.00 -10.34 -4.95
CA SER A 35 -17.89 -11.19 -3.76
C SER A 35 -19.03 -10.93 -2.79
N THR A 36 -19.46 -9.68 -2.63
CA THR A 36 -20.61 -9.33 -1.77
C THR A 36 -21.89 -10.01 -2.24
N ARG A 37 -22.12 -10.10 -3.56
CA ARG A 37 -23.32 -10.76 -4.13
C ARG A 37 -23.39 -12.26 -3.84
N LYS A 38 -22.26 -12.91 -3.54
CA LYS A 38 -22.18 -14.36 -3.32
C LYS A 38 -22.49 -14.77 -1.88
N ILE A 39 -22.67 -13.81 -0.97
CA ILE A 39 -23.05 -14.06 0.42
C ILE A 39 -24.56 -13.80 0.52
N PRO A 40 -25.41 -14.83 0.66
CA PRO A 40 -26.86 -14.67 0.67
C PRO A 40 -27.33 -13.75 1.80
N MET A 41 -28.04 -12.68 1.42
CA MET A 41 -28.64 -11.73 2.34
C MET A 41 -29.88 -12.38 2.98
N GLY A 42 -29.81 -12.71 4.27
CA GLY A 42 -30.92 -13.28 5.05
C GLY A 42 -30.67 -14.67 5.62
N GLU A 43 -29.60 -15.37 5.19
CA GLU A 43 -29.20 -16.66 5.76
C GLU A 43 -28.32 -16.52 7.01
N PHE A 44 -27.70 -15.34 7.19
CA PHE A 44 -26.79 -15.07 8.29
C PHE A 44 -27.32 -14.01 9.25
N PRO A 45 -26.89 -14.04 10.53
CA PRO A 45 -27.17 -12.98 11.49
C PRO A 45 -26.77 -11.58 10.95
N PRO A 46 -27.49 -10.51 11.35
CA PRO A 46 -27.11 -9.14 11.03
C PRO A 46 -25.64 -8.87 11.42
N GLY A 47 -24.90 -8.18 10.54
CA GLY A 47 -23.49 -7.82 10.77
C GLY A 47 -22.48 -8.75 10.09
N ILE A 48 -22.76 -10.07 9.99
CA ILE A 48 -21.82 -11.03 9.38
C ILE A 48 -21.49 -10.67 7.93
N HIS A 49 -22.50 -10.23 7.18
CA HIS A 49 -22.29 -9.82 5.79
C HIS A 49 -21.25 -8.69 5.65
N TRP A 50 -21.31 -7.69 6.54
CA TRP A 50 -20.35 -6.59 6.54
C TRP A 50 -18.96 -7.07 6.93
N GLU A 51 -18.85 -7.85 8.00
CA GLU A 51 -17.56 -8.36 8.48
C GLU A 51 -16.86 -9.27 7.47
N ALA A 52 -17.63 -10.06 6.72
CA ALA A 52 -17.13 -10.92 5.65
C ALA A 52 -16.42 -10.14 4.54
N VAL A 53 -16.96 -8.98 4.17
CA VAL A 53 -16.53 -8.21 2.99
C VAL A 53 -15.66 -7.02 3.36
N TYR A 54 -15.61 -6.63 4.63
CA TYR A 54 -14.86 -5.48 5.14
C TYR A 54 -13.38 -5.52 4.73
N HIS A 55 -12.74 -6.69 4.82
CA HIS A 55 -11.34 -6.84 4.44
C HIS A 55 -11.09 -6.64 2.93
N LEU A 56 -12.04 -7.01 2.07
CA LEU A 56 -11.97 -6.72 0.63
C LEU A 56 -12.26 -5.25 0.32
N ALA A 57 -13.16 -4.60 1.06
CA ALA A 57 -13.38 -3.16 0.95
C ALA A 57 -12.11 -2.38 1.32
N LEU A 58 -11.45 -2.76 2.43
CA LEU A 58 -10.18 -2.18 2.85
C LEU A 58 -9.09 -2.37 1.80
N LEU A 59 -9.01 -3.54 1.16
CA LEU A 59 -8.06 -3.80 0.09
C LEU A 59 -8.20 -2.77 -1.04
N HIS A 60 -9.42 -2.48 -1.50
CA HIS A 60 -9.64 -1.50 -2.56
C HIS A 60 -9.10 -0.11 -2.17
N GLY A 61 -9.49 0.38 -1.00
CA GLY A 61 -9.02 1.68 -0.50
C GLY A 61 -7.51 1.75 -0.31
N HIS A 62 -6.89 0.70 0.24
CA HIS A 62 -5.45 0.66 0.44
C HIS A 62 -4.69 0.52 -0.86
N ALA A 63 -5.13 -0.33 -1.79
CA ALA A 63 -4.53 -0.46 -3.11
C ALA A 63 -4.48 0.89 -3.82
N PHE A 64 -5.52 1.72 -3.70
CA PHE A 64 -5.51 3.07 -4.24
C PHE A 64 -4.60 4.02 -3.45
N LEU A 65 -4.70 4.05 -2.12
CA LEU A 65 -3.93 4.98 -1.29
C LEU A 65 -2.41 4.69 -1.34
N ILE A 66 -2.00 3.48 -0.94
CA ILE A 66 -0.58 3.10 -0.82
C ILE A 66 0.00 2.63 -2.15
N GLY A 67 -0.84 2.14 -3.06
CA GLY A 67 -0.39 1.72 -4.39
C GLY A 67 -0.29 2.86 -5.40
N THR A 68 -1.10 3.92 -5.25
CA THR A 68 -1.20 5.00 -6.25
C THR A 68 -0.94 6.38 -5.66
N LEU A 69 -1.76 6.82 -4.70
CA LEU A 69 -1.73 8.22 -4.26
C LEU A 69 -0.43 8.58 -3.54
N ILE A 70 0.04 7.76 -2.61
CA ILE A 70 1.30 8.02 -1.89
C ILE A 70 2.52 8.01 -2.85
N PRO A 71 2.69 7.03 -3.76
CA PRO A 71 3.74 7.09 -4.78
C PRO A 71 3.73 8.38 -5.59
N LEU A 72 2.56 8.82 -6.08
CA LEU A 72 2.44 10.06 -6.83
C LEU A 72 2.74 11.29 -5.96
N ALA A 73 2.32 11.29 -4.69
CA ALA A 73 2.64 12.35 -3.75
C ALA A 73 4.16 12.46 -3.50
N VAL A 74 4.87 11.33 -3.37
CA VAL A 74 6.34 11.32 -3.26
C VAL A 74 7.00 11.92 -4.50
N LEU A 75 6.52 11.58 -5.70
CA LEU A 75 7.03 12.18 -6.93
C LEU A 75 6.76 13.69 -6.98
N ALA A 76 5.56 14.12 -6.61
CA ALA A 76 5.23 15.54 -6.52
C ALA A 76 6.14 16.27 -5.53
N MET A 77 6.36 15.70 -4.33
CA MET A 77 7.28 16.25 -3.33
C MET A 77 8.70 16.39 -3.86
N LEU A 78 9.21 15.40 -4.59
CA LEU A 78 10.53 15.46 -5.23
C LEU A 78 10.60 16.57 -6.28
N GLN A 79 9.57 16.67 -7.12
CA GLN A 79 9.50 17.69 -8.16
C GLN A 79 9.46 19.10 -7.56
N PHE A 80 8.59 19.32 -6.57
CA PHE A 80 8.50 20.60 -5.86
C PHE A 80 9.79 20.93 -5.12
N GLY A 81 10.44 19.95 -4.50
CA GLY A 81 11.73 20.15 -3.84
C GLY A 81 12.80 20.70 -4.80
N LEU A 82 12.87 20.16 -6.03
CA LEU A 82 13.79 20.67 -7.06
C LEU A 82 13.39 22.06 -7.58
N LEU A 83 12.09 22.29 -7.81
CA LEU A 83 11.58 23.59 -8.26
C LEU A 83 11.84 24.71 -7.25
N LEU A 84 11.84 24.38 -5.96
CA LEU A 84 12.18 25.31 -4.88
C LEU A 84 13.70 25.53 -4.73
N GLY A 85 14.54 25.00 -5.63
CA GLY A 85 15.99 25.13 -5.54
C GLY A 85 16.63 24.21 -4.50
N GLY A 86 15.92 23.15 -4.10
CA GLY A 86 16.46 22.12 -3.22
C GLY A 86 17.63 21.37 -3.87
N LYS A 87 18.51 20.84 -3.02
CA LYS A 87 19.64 20.01 -3.44
C LYS A 87 19.15 18.69 -4.02
N GLU A 88 19.98 18.07 -4.85
CA GLU A 88 19.69 16.71 -5.32
C GLU A 88 19.78 15.71 -4.17
N ILE A 89 18.79 14.82 -4.10
CA ILE A 89 18.81 13.66 -3.21
C ILE A 89 19.67 12.58 -3.86
N SER A 90 20.52 11.95 -3.06
CA SER A 90 21.40 10.89 -3.56
C SER A 90 20.61 9.70 -4.13
N GLY A 91 21.13 9.10 -5.21
CA GLY A 91 20.53 7.91 -5.81
C GLY A 91 20.39 6.72 -4.85
N LYS A 92 21.26 6.62 -3.84
CA LYS A 92 21.17 5.57 -2.79
C LYS A 92 19.91 5.73 -1.93
N VAL A 93 19.58 6.95 -1.51
CA VAL A 93 18.39 7.25 -0.71
C VAL A 93 17.12 6.92 -1.51
N LEU A 94 17.07 7.37 -2.78
CA LEU A 94 15.94 7.06 -3.66
C LEU A 94 15.81 5.56 -3.93
N THR A 95 16.92 4.86 -4.15
CA THR A 95 16.91 3.41 -4.44
C THR A 95 16.43 2.62 -3.23
N TRP A 96 17.04 2.82 -2.05
CA TRP A 96 16.67 2.06 -0.85
C TRP A 96 15.29 2.42 -0.32
N GLY A 97 14.99 3.72 -0.21
CA GLY A 97 13.67 4.18 0.22
C GLY A 97 12.57 3.71 -0.72
N GLY A 98 12.82 3.78 -2.04
CA GLY A 98 11.91 3.28 -3.07
C GLY A 98 11.69 1.77 -3.00
N TRP A 99 12.74 0.97 -2.90
CA TRP A 99 12.62 -0.49 -2.84
C TRP A 99 11.87 -0.97 -1.60
N LEU A 100 12.22 -0.44 -0.41
CA LEU A 100 11.53 -0.77 0.83
C LEU A 100 10.04 -0.40 0.76
N TYR A 101 9.74 0.78 0.21
CA TYR A 101 8.37 1.23 0.02
C TYR A 101 7.58 0.29 -0.91
N LEU A 102 8.08 0.07 -2.13
CA LEU A 102 7.38 -0.70 -3.17
C LEU A 102 7.18 -2.16 -2.75
N LEU A 103 8.21 -2.79 -2.19
CA LEU A 103 8.11 -4.17 -1.71
C LEU A 103 7.14 -4.28 -0.53
N GLY A 104 7.22 -3.37 0.43
CA GLY A 104 6.32 -3.34 1.58
C GLY A 104 4.86 -3.09 1.18
N ALA A 105 4.62 -2.17 0.25
CA ALA A 105 3.28 -1.90 -0.30
C ALA A 105 2.72 -3.13 -1.04
N PHE A 106 3.52 -3.73 -1.93
CA PHE A 106 3.12 -4.93 -2.67
C PHE A 106 2.76 -6.09 -1.73
N LEU A 107 3.60 -6.35 -0.73
CA LEU A 107 3.34 -7.38 0.27
C LEU A 107 2.07 -7.05 1.07
N SER A 108 1.91 -5.81 1.54
CA SER A 108 0.73 -5.39 2.30
C SER A 108 -0.57 -5.61 1.52
N ILE A 109 -0.61 -5.21 0.24
CA ILE A 109 -1.76 -5.42 -0.64
C ILE A 109 -2.04 -6.91 -0.86
N THR A 110 -1.00 -7.69 -1.14
CA THR A 110 -1.13 -9.15 -1.33
C THR A 110 -1.70 -9.83 -0.08
N LEU A 111 -1.23 -9.40 1.09
CA LEU A 111 -1.66 -9.92 2.38
C LEU A 111 -3.10 -9.54 2.72
N MET A 112 -3.52 -8.32 2.36
CA MET A 112 -4.91 -7.88 2.49
C MET A 112 -5.84 -8.67 1.56
N LEU A 113 -5.40 -8.94 0.33
CA LEU A 113 -6.13 -9.77 -0.62
C LEU A 113 -6.30 -11.19 -0.08
N TYR A 114 -5.21 -11.79 0.39
CA TYR A 114 -5.23 -13.11 1.02
C TYR A 114 -6.21 -13.15 2.19
N LYS A 115 -6.09 -12.20 3.13
CA LYS A 115 -6.97 -12.12 4.30
C LYS A 115 -8.43 -11.93 3.91
N GLY A 116 -8.72 -11.03 2.96
CA GLY A 116 -10.08 -10.78 2.48
C GLY A 116 -10.74 -12.02 1.89
N TYR A 117 -10.03 -12.74 1.01
CA TYR A 117 -10.57 -13.98 0.44
C TYR A 117 -10.66 -15.11 1.45
N HIS A 118 -9.74 -15.21 2.41
CA HIS A 118 -9.84 -16.21 3.48
C HIS A 118 -11.13 -16.03 4.28
N TYR A 119 -11.48 -14.80 4.66
CA TYR A 119 -12.73 -14.51 5.38
C TYR A 119 -13.98 -14.83 4.54
N VAL A 120 -14.01 -14.37 3.28
CA VAL A 120 -15.15 -14.64 2.39
C VAL A 120 -15.36 -16.13 2.17
N LEU A 121 -14.28 -16.89 1.95
CA LEU A 121 -14.37 -18.32 1.71
C LEU A 121 -14.79 -19.08 2.97
N SER A 122 -14.21 -18.78 4.14
CA SER A 122 -14.57 -19.46 5.39
C SER A 122 -16.06 -19.30 5.71
N ILE A 123 -16.59 -18.08 5.57
CA ILE A 123 -18.03 -17.81 5.79
C ILE A 123 -18.89 -18.54 4.75
N ARG A 124 -18.47 -18.55 3.49
CA ARG A 124 -19.17 -19.28 2.43
C ARG A 124 -19.22 -20.79 2.69
N PHE A 125 -18.23 -21.34 3.39
CA PHE A 125 -18.18 -22.74 3.80
C PHE A 125 -18.75 -23.00 5.21
N GLY A 126 -19.42 -22.01 5.80
CA GLY A 126 -20.22 -22.18 7.02
C GLY A 126 -19.52 -21.84 8.32
N GLU A 127 -18.27 -21.38 8.30
CA GLU A 127 -17.59 -20.89 9.51
C GLU A 127 -18.04 -19.46 9.81
N LEU A 128 -18.66 -19.23 10.97
CA LEU A 128 -19.18 -17.93 11.40
C LEU A 128 -18.44 -17.37 12.61
N ASP A 129 -17.55 -18.16 13.24
CA ASP A 129 -16.68 -17.68 14.30
C ASP A 129 -15.45 -16.99 13.72
N PHE A 130 -15.46 -15.66 13.75
CA PHE A 130 -14.36 -14.84 13.27
C PHE A 130 -13.03 -15.08 13.98
N ALA A 131 -13.05 -15.54 15.24
CA ALA A 131 -11.82 -15.92 15.93
C ALA A 131 -11.21 -17.16 15.28
N VAL A 132 -12.03 -18.17 14.96
CA VAL A 132 -11.60 -19.39 14.26
C VAL A 132 -11.06 -19.04 12.88
N ILE A 133 -11.77 -18.21 12.10
CA ILE A 133 -11.29 -17.74 10.79
C ILE A 133 -9.95 -17.00 10.93
N HIS A 134 -9.83 -16.13 11.93
CA HIS A 134 -8.63 -15.34 12.16
C HIS A 134 -7.43 -16.23 12.52
N HIS A 135 -7.63 -17.22 13.38
CA HIS A 135 -6.62 -18.20 13.75
C HIS A 135 -6.28 -19.12 12.58
N GLY A 136 -7.21 -19.40 11.66
CA GLY A 136 -6.97 -20.19 10.45
C GLY A 136 -6.04 -19.54 9.41
N LEU A 137 -5.82 -18.22 9.49
CA LEU A 137 -4.87 -17.52 8.61
C LEU A 137 -3.47 -18.14 8.69
N PHE A 138 -2.82 -18.27 7.53
CA PHE A 138 -1.51 -18.94 7.39
C PHE A 138 -1.50 -20.38 7.94
N GLY A 139 -2.65 -21.07 7.90
CA GLY A 139 -2.77 -22.43 8.40
C GLY A 139 -2.54 -22.56 9.90
N GLY A 140 -2.81 -21.50 10.68
CA GLY A 140 -2.58 -21.50 12.13
C GLY A 140 -1.21 -21.00 12.58
N LEU A 141 -0.31 -20.65 11.64
CA LEU A 141 1.05 -20.21 11.96
C LEU A 141 1.08 -18.75 12.43
N GLU A 142 0.75 -18.54 13.70
CA GLU A 142 0.65 -17.22 14.33
C GLU A 142 1.94 -16.39 14.21
N MET A 143 3.10 -16.98 14.52
CA MET A 143 4.38 -16.28 14.42
C MET A 143 4.69 -15.84 12.98
N GLY A 144 4.42 -16.70 12.00
CA GLY A 144 4.61 -16.40 10.58
C GLY A 144 3.73 -15.23 10.13
N ARG A 145 2.47 -15.22 10.56
CA ARG A 145 1.52 -14.12 10.32
C ARG A 145 2.04 -12.79 10.86
N HIS A 146 2.47 -12.74 12.13
CA HIS A 146 2.98 -11.51 12.74
C HIS A 146 4.26 -11.01 12.07
N LEU A 147 5.18 -11.92 11.73
CA LEU A 147 6.41 -11.55 11.04
C LEU A 147 6.11 -10.93 9.67
N VAL A 148 5.25 -11.56 8.87
CA VAL A 148 4.95 -11.11 7.51
C VAL A 148 4.15 -9.79 7.52
N TYR A 149 3.18 -9.63 8.41
CA TYR A 149 2.48 -8.35 8.60
C TYR A 149 3.43 -7.25 9.09
N GLY A 150 4.28 -7.56 10.07
CA GLY A 150 5.25 -6.62 10.61
C GLY A 150 6.24 -6.15 9.56
N VAL A 151 6.89 -7.07 8.85
CA VAL A 151 7.91 -6.74 7.84
C VAL A 151 7.31 -5.93 6.69
N SER A 152 6.11 -6.28 6.21
CA SER A 152 5.47 -5.53 5.11
C SER A 152 5.15 -4.09 5.50
N HIS A 153 4.53 -3.86 6.66
CA HIS A 153 4.16 -2.52 7.11
C HIS A 153 5.36 -1.68 7.55
N VAL A 154 6.27 -2.27 8.31
CA VAL A 154 7.48 -1.57 8.79
C VAL A 154 8.38 -1.24 7.61
N GLY A 155 8.60 -2.18 6.69
CA GLY A 155 9.39 -1.95 5.48
C GLY A 155 8.83 -0.80 4.63
N MET A 156 7.52 -0.80 4.39
CA MET A 156 6.84 0.29 3.68
C MET A 156 7.02 1.63 4.39
N SER A 157 6.78 1.66 5.70
CA SER A 157 6.85 2.89 6.52
C SER A 157 8.26 3.46 6.58
N VAL A 158 9.27 2.60 6.79
CA VAL A 158 10.69 2.98 6.78
C VAL A 158 11.09 3.52 5.41
N GLY A 159 10.68 2.85 4.33
CA GLY A 159 10.92 3.32 2.96
C GLY A 159 10.34 4.72 2.72
N LEU A 160 9.09 4.96 3.15
CA LEU A 160 8.45 6.26 3.04
C LEU A 160 9.17 7.34 3.87
N ILE A 161 9.54 7.03 5.11
CA ILE A 161 10.26 7.96 6.00
C ILE A 161 11.60 8.36 5.38
N ILE A 162 12.38 7.41 4.83
CA ILE A 162 13.65 7.68 4.15
C ILE A 162 13.45 8.69 3.03
N LEU A 163 12.41 8.52 2.21
CA LEU A 163 12.11 9.40 1.08
C LEU A 163 11.66 10.78 1.54
N VAL A 164 10.71 10.86 2.48
CA VAL A 164 10.19 12.13 3.01
C VAL A 164 11.29 12.93 3.71
N VAL A 165 12.07 12.29 4.59
CA VAL A 165 13.20 12.94 5.26
C VAL A 165 14.27 13.36 4.26
N GLY A 166 14.49 12.57 3.21
CA GLY A 166 15.37 12.93 2.10
C GLY A 166 14.95 14.24 1.43
N VAL A 167 13.66 14.39 1.11
CA VAL A 167 13.09 15.63 0.54
C VAL A 167 13.21 16.79 1.51
N LEU A 168 12.80 16.62 2.77
CA LEU A 168 12.84 17.70 3.75
C LEU A 168 14.27 18.23 3.99
N ARG A 169 15.26 17.34 3.98
CA ARG A 169 16.68 17.72 4.11
C ARG A 169 17.25 18.37 2.84
N SER A 170 16.61 18.19 1.70
CA SER A 170 17.07 18.75 0.43
C SER A 170 16.58 20.17 0.20
N LEU A 171 15.48 20.59 0.84
CA LEU A 171 14.92 21.94 0.71
C LEU A 171 15.93 23.04 1.12
N PRO A 172 15.89 24.22 0.47
CA PRO A 172 16.73 25.34 0.86
C PRO A 172 16.38 25.80 2.27
N LYS A 173 17.38 26.30 3.01
CA LYS A 173 17.15 26.92 4.32
C LYS A 173 16.45 28.28 4.10
N SER A 174 15.50 28.63 4.96
CA SER A 174 14.73 29.88 4.86
C SER A 174 15.58 31.14 4.70
N SER A 175 16.79 31.15 5.27
CA SER A 175 17.73 32.26 5.16
C SER A 175 18.34 32.45 3.74
N GLN A 176 18.11 31.52 2.81
CA GLN A 176 18.65 31.56 1.44
C GLN A 176 17.62 32.01 0.39
N VAL A 177 16.36 32.20 0.77
CA VAL A 177 15.26 32.55 -0.16
C VAL A 177 15.00 34.07 -0.19
N ALA A 178 15.61 34.83 0.72
CA ALA A 178 15.39 36.27 0.89
C ALA A 178 16.35 37.18 0.09
N THR A 179 17.06 36.63 -0.90
CA THR A 179 17.97 37.36 -1.80
C THR A 179 17.56 37.14 -3.24
#